data_AF-A0A8E2BD17-F1
#
_entry.id   AF-A0A8E2BD17-F1
#
_cell.length_a   1.000
_cell.length_b   1.000
_cell.length_c   1.000
_cell.angle_alpha   90.00
_cell.angle_beta   90.00
_cell.angle_gamma   90.00
#
_symmetry.space_group_name_H-M   'P 1'
#
loop_
_entity.id
_entity.type
_entity.pdbx_description
1 polymer ?
#
loop_
_entity_poly.entity_id
_entity_poly.type
_entity_poly.pdbx_seq_one_letter_code
_entity_poly.pdbx_strand_id
1 'polypeptide(L)' 'MTTLTIRSPAAGLVSSLASRIAAAHRAFWLRRAHRRAVWSLGELDDYLLKDIGVARSEIQSLVSDPSGDRKRGHEHHVE' A
#
# COMPACT_ATOMS: atom_id res chain seq x y z
N MET A 1 49.43 -7.38 -19.26
CA MET A 1 48.85 -6.03 -19.16
C MET A 1 47.65 -6.09 -18.24
N THR A 2 47.75 -5.55 -17.02
CA THR A 2 46.66 -5.53 -16.03
C THR A 2 45.86 -4.24 -16.18
N THR A 3 44.60 -4.35 -16.57
CA THR A 3 43.66 -3.23 -16.70
C THR A 3 43.06 -2.90 -15.34
N LEU A 4 43.47 -1.76 -14.77
CA LEU A 4 42.94 -1.23 -13.51
C LEU A 4 41.59 -0.53 -13.78
N THR A 5 40.48 -1.20 -13.52
CA THR A 5 39.14 -0.59 -13.62
C THR A 5 38.87 0.24 -12.37
N ILE A 6 39.15 1.55 -12.44
CA ILE A 6 38.84 2.48 -11.36
C ILE A 6 37.32 2.64 -11.30
N ARG A 7 36.67 1.89 -10.41
CA ARG A 7 35.24 2.04 -10.10
C ARG A 7 35.08 3.35 -9.34
N SER A 8 34.64 4.39 -10.04
CA SER A 8 34.52 5.74 -9.48
C SER A 8 33.50 5.78 -8.32
N PRO A 9 33.88 6.27 -7.12
CA PRO A 9 33.02 6.28 -5.95
C PRO A 9 31.75 7.14 -6.13
N ALA A 10 31.80 8.13 -7.01
CA ALA A 10 30.66 8.98 -7.35
C ALA A 10 29.48 8.19 -7.93
N ALA A 11 29.74 7.10 -8.67
CA ALA A 11 28.69 6.26 -9.24
C ALA A 11 27.90 5.48 -8.17
N GLY A 12 28.55 5.11 -7.06
CA GLY A 12 27.91 4.43 -5.93
C GLY A 12 26.94 5.33 -5.16
N LEU A 13 27.31 6.60 -4.97
CA LEU A 13 26.47 7.58 -4.27
C LEU A 13 25.20 7.90 -5.07
N VAL A 14 25.32 8.12 -6.38
CA VAL A 14 24.17 8.38 -7.27
C VAL A 14 23.22 7.18 -7.29
N SER A 15 23.75 5.95 -7.35
CA SER A 15 22.93 4.74 -7.29
C SER A 15 22.13 4.65 -5.99
N SER A 16 22.77 4.94 -4.84
CA SER A 16 22.09 4.89 -3.54
C SER A 16 20.99 5.95 -3.39
N LEU A 17 21.22 7.17 -3.90
CA LEU A 17 20.23 8.25 -3.87
C LEU A 17 19.06 7.94 -4.82
N ALA A 18 19.34 7.45 -6.03
CA ALA A 18 18.31 7.04 -6.98
C ALA A 18 17.42 5.94 -6.40
N SER A 19 17.99 4.95 -5.71
CA SER A 19 17.21 3.91 -5.01
C SER A 19 16.31 4.49 -3.91
N ARG A 20 16.79 5.47 -3.15
CA ARG A 20 15.99 6.14 -2.11
C ARG A 20 14.85 6.97 -2.70
N ILE A 21 15.10 7.69 -3.79
CA ILE A 21 14.07 8.46 -4.50
C ILE A 21 13.02 7.51 -5.07
N ALA A 22 13.43 6.41 -5.69
CA ALA A 22 12.50 5.41 -6.23
C ALA A 22 11.64 4.77 -5.12
N ALA A 23 12.23 4.47 -3.96
CA ALA A 23 11.50 3.95 -2.81
C ALA A 23 10.50 4.98 -2.25
N ALA A 24 10.92 6.25 -2.10
CA ALA A 24 10.05 7.32 -1.64
C ALA A 24 8.90 7.60 -2.61
N HIS A 25 9.17 7.58 -3.92
CA HIS A 25 8.17 7.75 -4.95
C HIS A 25 7.13 6.62 -4.92
N ARG A 26 7.57 5.36 -4.82
CA ARG A 26 6.65 4.21 -4.65
C ARG A 26 5.80 4.36 -3.39
N ALA A 27 6.41 4.70 -2.25
CA ALA A 27 5.69 4.91 -1.01
C ALA A 27 4.65 6.05 -1.09
N PHE A 28 4.99 7.13 -1.80
CA PHE A 28 4.07 8.25 -2.05
C PHE A 28 2.86 7.82 -2.88
N TRP A 29 3.08 7.11 -3.99
CA TRP A 29 1.99 6.61 -4.83
C TRP A 29 1.11 5.60 -4.11
N LEU A 30 1.69 4.70 -3.31
CA LEU A 30 0.94 3.77 -2.47
C LEU A 30 0.05 4.51 -1.46
N ARG A 31 0.60 5.53 -0.76
CA ARG A 31 -0.19 6.35 0.16
C ARG A 31 -1.30 7.13 -0.54
N ARG A 32 -1.04 7.61 -1.76
CA ARG A 32 -2.05 8.32 -2.56
C ARG A 32 -3.17 7.39 -3.03
N ALA A 33 -2.83 6.18 -3.46
CA ALA A 33 -3.80 5.14 -3.80
C ALA A 33 -4.64 4.74 -2.58
N HIS A 34 -4.00 4.56 -1.42
CA HIS A 34 -4.66 4.27 -0.14
C HIS A 34 -5.72 5.32 0.21
N ARG A 35 -5.33 6.60 0.19
CA ARG A 35 -6.26 7.71 0.48
C ARG A 35 -7.44 7.77 -0.50
N ARG A 36 -7.20 7.52 -1.80
CA ARG A 36 -8.27 7.47 -2.80
C ARG A 36 -9.22 6.30 -2.57
N ALA A 37 -8.71 5.12 -2.23
CA ALA A 37 -9.54 3.96 -1.92
C ALA A 37 -10.41 4.21 -0.68
N VAL A 38 -9.83 4.79 0.38
CA VAL A 38 -10.58 5.16 1.59
C VAL A 38 -11.67 6.19 1.29
N TRP A 39 -11.38 7.22 0.50
CA TRP A 39 -12.39 8.22 0.11
C TRP A 39 -13.48 7.63 -0.77
N SER A 40 -13.13 6.84 -1.78
CA SER A 40 -14.10 6.21 -2.68
C SER A 40 -15.01 5.22 -1.95
N LEU A 41 -14.49 4.49 -0.97
CA LEU A 41 -15.30 3.61 -0.12
C LEU A 41 -16.10 4.40 0.93
N GLY A 42 -15.57 5.52 1.42
CA GLY A 42 -16.26 6.39 2.36
C GLY A 42 -17.43 7.16 1.74
N GLU A 43 -17.37 7.46 0.44
CA GLU A 43 -18.44 8.07 -0.34
C GLU A 43 -19.59 7.09 -0.62
N LEU A 44 -19.32 5.78 -0.59
CA LEU A 44 -20.33 4.75 -0.77
C LEU A 44 -21.28 4.73 0.44
N ASP A 45 -22.58 4.65 0.20
CA ASP A 45 -23.60 4.61 1.26
C ASP A 45 -23.47 3.33 2.12
N ASP A 46 -23.88 3.39 3.39
CA ASP A 46 -23.70 2.29 4.35
C ASP A 46 -24.41 1.00 3.93
N TYR A 47 -25.52 1.13 3.19
CA TYR A 47 -26.24 -0.01 2.62
C TYR A 47 -25.46 -0.71 1.51
N LEU A 48 -24.75 0.04 0.67
CA LEU A 48 -23.91 -0.51 -0.41
C LEU A 48 -22.62 -1.13 0.15
N LEU A 49 -22.04 -0.52 1.19
CA LEU A 49 -20.95 -1.11 1.97
C LEU A 49 -21.37 -2.46 2.59
N LYS A 50 -22.57 -2.52 3.15
CA LYS A 50 -23.13 -3.76 3.71
C LYS A 50 -23.39 -4.83 2.64
N ASP A 51 -23.82 -4.45 1.44
CA ASP A 51 -24.05 -5.38 0.32
C ASP A 51 -22.76 -6.12 -0.11
N ILE A 52 -21.61 -5.42 -0.07
CA ILE A 52 -20.30 -6.02 -0.30
C ILE A 52 -19.67 -6.65 0.96
N GLY A 53 -20.40 -6.65 2.08
CA GLY A 53 -19.98 -7.26 3.34
C GLY A 53 -18.85 -6.53 4.07
N VAL A 54 -18.74 -5.20 3.91
CA VAL A 54 -17.69 -4.38 4.54
C VAL A 54 -18.33 -3.33 5.44
N ALA A 55 -17.93 -3.26 6.71
CA ALA A 55 -18.31 -2.16 7.59
C ALA A 55 -17.40 -0.94 7.38
N ARG A 56 -17.94 0.28 7.58
CA ARG A 56 -17.18 1.53 7.35
C ARG A 56 -15.93 1.64 8.24
N SER A 57 -15.96 1.09 9.45
CA SER A 57 -14.80 0.99 10.35
C SER A 57 -13.67 0.09 9.81
N GLU A 58 -14.01 -0.88 8.98
CA GLU A 58 -13.07 -1.88 8.45
C GLU A 58 -12.29 -1.36 7.23
N ILE A 59 -12.81 -0.35 6.53
CA ILE A 59 -12.16 0.26 5.35
C ILE A 59 -10.70 0.64 5.67
N GLN A 60 -10.47 1.28 6.81
CA GLN A 60 -9.11 1.73 7.15
C GLN A 60 -8.16 0.54 7.41
N SER A 61 -8.65 -0.55 7.97
CA SER A 61 -7.87 -1.78 8.19
C SER A 61 -7.58 -2.49 6.87
N LEU A 62 -8.60 -2.68 6.03
CA LEU A 62 -8.51 -3.37 4.74
C LEU A 62 -7.55 -2.70 3.76
N VAL A 63 -7.57 -1.37 3.69
CA VAL A 63 -6.69 -0.64 2.77
C VAL A 63 -5.25 -0.59 3.30
N SER A 64 -5.06 -0.61 4.64
CA SER A 64 -3.73 -0.53 5.25
C SER A 64 -2.98 -1.86 5.27
N ASP A 65 -3.69 -2.98 5.31
CA ASP A 65 -3.10 -4.32 5.27
C ASP A 65 -3.69 -5.17 4.13
N PRO A 66 -3.12 -5.08 2.91
CA PRO A 66 -3.52 -5.93 1.79
C PRO A 66 -2.99 -7.37 1.90
N SER A 67 -2.11 -7.66 2.86
CA SER A 67 -1.50 -8.99 3.08
C SER A 67 -2.19 -9.79 4.18
N GLY A 68 -3.12 -9.17 4.90
CA GLY A 68 -3.96 -9.78 5.92
C GLY A 68 -4.90 -10.81 5.32
N ASP A 69 -4.44 -12.06 5.36
CA ASP A 69 -5.21 -13.26 5.13
C ASP A 69 -6.63 -13.15 5.72
N ARG A 70 -7.57 -13.64 4.93
CA ARG A 70 -9.02 -13.51 5.08
C ARG A 70 -9.47 -14.23 6.35
N LYS A 71 -9.47 -13.56 7.51
CA LYS A 71 -10.32 -14.01 8.62
C LYS A 71 -11.77 -13.63 8.35
N ARG A 72 -12.38 -14.41 7.46
CA ARG A 72 -13.83 -14.63 7.40
C ARG A 72 -14.24 -15.14 8.78
N GLY A 73 -14.77 -14.24 9.59
CA GLY A 73 -15.28 -14.53 10.92
C GLY A 73 -16.44 -13.60 11.24
N HIS A 74 -17.38 -13.46 10.30
CA HIS A 74 -18.70 -12.92 10.61
C HIS A 74 -19.72 -14.03 10.31
N GLU A 75 -19.70 -15.04 11.18
CA GLU A 75 -20.85 -15.92 11.31
C GLU A 75 -21.94 -15.11 12.03
N HIS A 76 -22.93 -14.68 11.26
CA HIS A 76 -24.24 -14.32 11.78
C HIS A 76 -24.83 -15.56 12.46
N HIS A 77 -25.09 -15.50 13.77
CA HIS A 77 -26.20 -16.25 14.33
C HIS A 77 -26.94 -15.42 15.39
N VAL A 78 -28.16 -15.08 15.03
CA VAL A 78 -29.24 -14.60 15.87
C VAL A 78 -29.87 -15.85 16.47
N GLU A 79 -29.90 -15.95 17.80
CA GLU A 79 -31.04 -16.47 18.59
C GLU A 79 -31.11 -15.70 19.91
#